data_AF-A0AAV0Y5D2-F1
#
_entry.id   AF-A0AAV0Y5D2-F1
#
_cell.length_a   1.000
_cell.length_b   1.000
_cell.length_c   1.000
_cell.angle_alpha   90.00
_cell.angle_beta   90.00
_cell.angle_gamma   90.00
#
_symmetry.space_group_name_H-M   'P 1'
#
loop_
_entity.id
_entity.type
_entity.pdbx_description
1 polymer ?
#
loop_
_entity_poly.entity_id
_entity_poly.type
_entity_poly.pdbx_seq_one_letter_code
_entity_poly.pdbx_strand_id
1 'polypeptide(L)'
;MAKRNEDREFIIELLQLYRQHTALWKVKSTEYSDRNLKNEAYNVLIEKYKEVDPNADKEIVKKKINSLRTNYRKELKKVKASYKSGSGTDDIYVPPLWYYNEFNFSTRPRSTRGWIIYNYFTKRG
;
A
#
# COMPACT_ATOMS: atom_id res chain seq x y z
N MET A 1 -17.05 -14.62 17.33
CA MET A 1 -15.92 -13.67 17.47
C MET A 1 -16.13 -12.55 16.47
N ALA A 2 -16.52 -11.36 16.95
CA ALA A 2 -16.87 -10.23 16.10
C ALA A 2 -15.63 -9.76 15.32
N LYS A 3 -15.68 -9.89 14.00
CA LYS A 3 -14.67 -9.40 13.07
C LYS A 3 -14.75 -7.87 13.12
N ARG A 4 -13.91 -7.25 13.97
CA ARG A 4 -13.81 -5.79 14.11
C ARG A 4 -13.73 -5.19 12.71
N ASN A 5 -14.76 -4.45 12.35
CA ASN A 5 -14.78 -3.61 11.17
C ASN A 5 -13.70 -2.57 11.44
N GLU A 6 -12.50 -2.76 10.91
CA GLU A 6 -11.47 -1.74 11.01
C GLU A 6 -12.00 -0.53 10.27
N ASP A 7 -12.18 0.57 10.99
CA ASP A 7 -12.69 1.79 10.42
C ASP A 7 -11.81 2.16 9.24
N ARG A 8 -12.45 2.38 8.09
CA ARG A 8 -11.74 2.64 6.83
C ARG A 8 -10.74 3.78 7.03
N GLU A 9 -11.14 4.79 7.80
CA GLU A 9 -10.32 5.92 8.21
C GLU A 9 -9.05 5.51 8.96
N PHE A 10 -9.14 4.58 9.92
CA PHE A 10 -7.97 4.07 10.64
C PHE A 10 -6.97 3.40 9.70
N ILE A 11 -7.45 2.57 8.78
CA ILE A 11 -6.58 1.94 7.77
C ILE A 11 -5.98 2.99 6.83
N ILE A 12 -6.71 4.05 6.46
CA ILE A 12 -6.16 5.17 5.67
C ILE A 12 -5.02 5.84 6.45
N GLU A 13 -5.24 6.22 7.70
CA GLU A 13 -4.21 6.84 8.54
C GLU A 13 -2.97 5.94 8.68
N LEU A 14 -3.18 4.65 8.94
CA LEU A 14 -2.10 3.67 9.03
C LEU A 14 -1.30 3.58 7.73
N LEU A 15 -1.97 3.65 6.58
CA LEU A 15 -1.33 3.66 5.26
C LEU A 15 -0.62 4.97 4.95
N GLN A 16 -1.16 6.10 5.39
CA GLN A 16 -0.51 7.40 5.26
C GLN A 16 0.77 7.47 6.10
N LEU A 17 0.74 7.00 7.35
CA LEU A 17 1.95 6.85 8.18
C LEU A 17 2.95 5.90 7.52
N TYR A 18 2.49 4.74 7.04
CA TYR A 18 3.33 3.80 6.31
C TYR A 18 3.98 4.43 5.06
N ARG A 19 3.24 5.29 4.34
CA ARG A 19 3.73 6.03 3.17
C ARG A 19 4.83 7.02 3.54
N GLN A 20 4.68 7.74 4.64
CA GLN A 20 5.67 8.72 5.12
C GLN A 20 7.00 8.04 5.48
N HIS A 21 6.96 6.83 6.01
CA HIS A 21 8.16 6.06 6.36
C HIS A 21 8.76 5.30 5.17
N THR A 22 9.53 6.01 4.35
CA THR A 22 10.31 5.47 3.21
C THR A 22 11.19 4.28 3.59
N ALA A 23 11.71 4.25 4.81
CA ALA A 23 12.52 3.14 5.36
C ALA A 23 11.82 1.76 5.30
N LEU A 24 10.48 1.73 5.27
CA LEU A 24 9.70 0.49 5.26
C LEU A 24 9.43 -0.07 3.86
N TRP A 25 9.31 0.79 2.85
CA TRP A 25 8.81 0.39 1.52
C TRP A 25 9.74 0.76 0.37
N LYS A 26 10.60 1.77 0.53
CA LYS A 26 11.44 2.31 -0.54
C LYS A 26 12.79 1.59 -0.54
N VAL A 27 12.83 0.39 -1.14
CA VAL A 27 14.03 -0.47 -1.23
C VAL A 27 15.27 0.23 -1.81
N LYS A 28 15.07 1.24 -2.67
CA LYS A 28 16.16 2.02 -3.29
C LYS A 28 16.66 3.22 -2.47
N SER A 29 16.06 3.52 -1.32
CA SER A 29 16.55 4.55 -0.40
C SER A 29 17.65 3.96 0.49
N THR A 30 18.65 4.76 0.84
CA THR A 30 19.64 4.46 1.89
C THR A 30 18.96 4.16 3.23
N GLU A 31 17.86 4.86 3.52
CA GLU A 31 16.98 4.69 4.68
C GLU A 31 16.42 3.26 4.82
N TYR A 32 16.28 2.51 3.72
CA TYR A 32 15.83 1.12 3.77
C TYR A 32 16.91 0.18 4.34
N SER A 33 18.20 0.53 4.23
CA SER A 33 19.27 -0.25 4.84
C SER A 33 19.37 -0.01 6.35
N ASP A 34 18.83 1.11 6.82
CA ASP A 34 18.90 1.52 8.21
C ASP A 34 17.92 0.72 9.08
N ARG A 35 18.47 0.01 10.07
CA ARG A 35 17.69 -0.80 11.01
C ARG A 35 16.99 0.07 12.06
N ASN A 36 17.56 1.21 12.43
CA ASN A 36 16.99 2.11 13.42
C ASN A 36 15.74 2.80 12.87
N LEU A 37 15.84 3.39 11.67
CA LEU A 37 14.70 4.02 11.00
C LEU A 37 13.56 3.02 10.74
N LYS A 38 13.88 1.77 10.42
CA LYS A 38 12.88 0.70 10.30
C LYS A 38 12.18 0.41 11.63
N ASN A 39 12.93 0.32 12.72
CA ASN A 39 12.36 0.06 14.03
C ASN A 39 11.51 1.23 14.52
N GLU A 40 11.96 2.47 14.36
CA GLU A 40 11.15 3.66 14.66
C GLU A 40 9.85 3.67 13.87
N ALA A 41 9.93 3.48 12.55
CA ALA A 41 8.74 3.46 11.71
C ALA A 41 7.74 2.38 12.13
N TYR A 42 8.22 1.18 12.51
CA TYR A 42 7.35 0.14 13.07
C TYR A 42 6.78 0.52 14.45
N ASN A 43 7.55 1.18 15.30
CA ASN A 43 7.08 1.62 16.61
C ASN A 43 5.94 2.63 16.48
N VAL A 44 6.08 3.62 15.58
CA VAL A 44 5.01 4.60 15.29
C VAL A 44 3.74 3.89 14.80
N LEU A 45 3.88 2.92 13.89
CA LEU A 45 2.75 2.12 13.41
C LEU A 45 2.10 1.29 14.52
N ILE A 46 2.87 0.77 15.46
CA ILE A 46 2.37 -0.01 16.61
C ILE A 46 1.64 0.91 17.60
N GLU A 47 2.22 2.07 17.93
CA GLU A 47 1.58 3.04 18.81
C GLU A 47 0.22 3.46 18.25
N LYS A 48 0.16 3.75 16.94
CA LYS A 48 -1.11 4.06 16.30
C LYS A 48 -2.09 2.88 16.34
N TYR A 49 -1.61 1.66 16.14
CA TYR A 49 -2.45 0.46 16.21
C TYR A 49 -2.94 0.15 17.63
N LYS A 50 -2.17 0.54 18.65
CA LYS A 50 -2.55 0.41 20.06
C LYS A 50 -3.75 1.27 20.45
N GLU A 51 -4.00 2.37 19.74
CA GLU A 51 -5.23 3.17 19.92
C GLU A 51 -6.50 2.35 19.63
N VAL A 52 -6.42 1.38 18.71
CA VAL A 52 -7.55 0.50 18.35
C VAL A 52 -7.51 -0.82 19.11
N ASP A 53 -6.32 -1.40 19.27
CA ASP A 53 -6.10 -2.65 19.97
C ASP A 53 -4.91 -2.52 20.94
N PRO A 54 -5.15 -2.34 22.24
CA PRO A 54 -4.10 -2.14 23.24
C PRO A 54 -3.09 -3.30 23.30
N ASN A 55 -3.49 -4.50 22.87
CA ASN A 55 -2.65 -5.71 22.85
C ASN A 55 -1.90 -5.88 21.51
N ALA A 56 -1.93 -4.88 20.64
CA ALA A 56 -1.27 -4.93 19.36
C ALA A 56 0.25 -4.99 19.52
N ASP A 57 0.81 -6.08 18.99
CA ASP A 57 2.24 -6.29 18.90
C ASP A 57 2.74 -6.03 17.47
N LYS A 58 4.06 -5.85 17.34
CA LYS A 58 4.76 -5.65 16.06
C LYS A 58 4.41 -6.72 15.04
N GLU A 59 4.23 -7.97 15.48
CA GLU A 59 3.83 -9.06 14.60
C GLU A 59 2.43 -8.88 14.02
N ILE A 60 1.46 -8.41 14.81
CA ILE A 60 0.09 -8.16 14.37
C ILE A 60 0.10 -7.07 13.30
N VAL A 61 0.77 -5.95 13.56
CA VAL A 61 0.88 -4.83 12.62
C VAL A 61 1.58 -5.26 11.33
N LYS A 62 2.69 -6.01 11.44
CA LYS A 62 3.37 -6.58 10.27
C LYS A 62 2.46 -7.50 9.47
N LYS A 63 1.73 -8.41 10.13
CA LYS A 63 0.81 -9.34 9.48
C LYS A 63 -0.31 -8.58 8.77
N LYS A 64 -0.80 -7.49 9.38
CA LYS A 64 -1.81 -6.61 8.81
C LYS A 64 -1.31 -5.91 7.54
N ILE A 65 -0.16 -5.22 7.64
CA ILE A 65 0.47 -4.56 6.49
C ILE A 65 0.77 -5.57 5.39
N ASN A 66 1.26 -6.76 5.73
CA ASN A 66 1.53 -7.80 4.75
C ASN A 66 0.25 -8.31 4.04
N SER A 67 -0.86 -8.43 4.78
CA SER A 67 -2.18 -8.75 4.21
C SER A 67 -2.62 -7.68 3.22
N LEU A 68 -2.55 -6.39 3.60
CA LEU A 68 -2.87 -5.25 2.74
C LEU A 68 -1.99 -5.22 1.48
N ARG A 69 -0.67 -5.39 1.63
CA ARG A 69 0.29 -5.48 0.52
C ARG A 69 -0.02 -6.65 -0.40
N THR A 70 -0.41 -7.80 0.14
CA THR A 70 -0.73 -8.98 -0.66
C THR A 70 -1.97 -8.74 -1.50
N ASN A 71 -3.03 -8.17 -0.92
CA ASN A 71 -4.24 -7.78 -1.65
C ASN A 71 -3.92 -6.73 -2.72
N TYR A 72 -3.15 -5.69 -2.39
CA TYR A 72 -2.70 -4.70 -3.35
C TYR A 72 -1.95 -5.34 -4.53
N ARG A 73 -1.01 -6.26 -4.27
CA ARG A 73 -0.24 -6.95 -5.33
C ARG A 73 -1.12 -7.84 -6.20
N LYS A 74 -2.16 -8.47 -5.65
CA LYS A 74 -3.14 -9.24 -6.42
C LYS A 74 -3.91 -8.33 -7.38
N GLU A 75 -4.43 -7.21 -6.89
CA GLU A 75 -5.12 -6.23 -7.71
C GLU A 75 -4.19 -5.63 -8.77
N LEU A 76 -2.98 -5.24 -8.38
CA LEU A 76 -1.95 -4.75 -9.31
C LEU A 76 -1.63 -5.79 -10.39
N LYS A 77 -1.64 -7.10 -10.08
CA LYS A 77 -1.44 -8.14 -11.09
C LYS A 77 -2.60 -8.17 -12.09
N LYS A 78 -3.84 -7.97 -11.66
CA LYS A 78 -5.01 -7.87 -12.56
C LYS A 78 -4.92 -6.65 -13.47
N VAL A 79 -4.59 -5.48 -12.91
CA VAL A 79 -4.32 -4.26 -13.69
C VAL A 79 -3.22 -4.52 -14.72
N LYS A 80 -2.13 -5.19 -14.30
CA LYS A 80 -1.02 -5.55 -15.18
C LYS A 80 -1.39 -6.55 -16.26
N ALA A 81 -2.24 -7.52 -15.95
CA ALA A 81 -2.71 -8.50 -16.90
C ALA A 81 -3.64 -7.87 -17.94
N SER A 82 -4.52 -6.95 -17.52
CA SER A 82 -5.46 -6.26 -18.41
C SER A 82 -4.76 -5.52 -19.55
N TYR A 83 -3.61 -4.87 -19.31
CA TYR A 83 -2.88 -4.19 -20.40
C TYR A 83 -1.85 -5.06 -21.15
N LYS A 84 -1.47 -6.24 -20.63
CA LYS A 84 -0.50 -7.12 -21.32
C LYS A 84 -1.12 -7.77 -22.56
N SER A 85 -2.45 -7.87 -22.61
CA SER A 85 -3.22 -8.61 -23.62
C SER A 85 -3.40 -7.91 -24.97
N GLY A 86 -2.81 -6.74 -25.20
CA GLY A 86 -2.98 -6.01 -26.47
C GLY A 86 -4.33 -5.32 -26.64
N SER A 87 -5.21 -5.41 -25.64
CA SER A 87 -6.46 -4.63 -25.56
C SER A 87 -6.12 -3.14 -25.49
N GLY A 88 -6.81 -2.32 -26.30
CA GLY A 88 -6.65 -0.87 -26.31
C GLY A 88 -6.87 -0.24 -24.93
N THR A 89 -6.52 1.04 -24.78
CA THR A 89 -6.63 1.82 -23.52
C THR A 89 -8.03 1.88 -22.90
N ASP A 90 -9.05 1.30 -23.55
CA ASP A 90 -10.45 1.29 -23.13
C ASP A 90 -10.75 0.19 -22.09
N ASP A 91 -9.97 -0.91 -22.06
CA ASP A 91 -10.21 -2.08 -21.19
C ASP A 91 -9.26 -2.15 -19.97
N ILE A 92 -8.89 -0.99 -19.41
CA ILE A 92 -8.04 -0.94 -18.22
C ILE A 92 -8.87 -1.34 -16.99
N TYR A 93 -8.52 -2.47 -16.37
CA TYR A 93 -9.14 -2.92 -15.13
C TYR A 93 -8.90 -1.88 -14.03
N VAL A 94 -9.99 -1.30 -13.52
CA VAL A 94 -9.98 -0.38 -12.37
C VAL A 94 -10.18 -1.19 -11.09
N PRO A 95 -9.19 -1.24 -10.17
CA PRO A 95 -9.36 -1.94 -8.91
C PRO A 95 -10.46 -1.29 -8.07
N PRO A 96 -11.43 -2.06 -7.55
CA PRO A 96 -12.45 -1.53 -6.64
C PRO A 96 -11.92 -1.30 -5.21
N LEU A 97 -10.62 -1.51 -4.97
CA LEU A 97 -10.00 -1.28 -3.67
C LEU A 97 -9.91 0.22 -3.39
N TRP A 98 -10.68 0.68 -2.42
CA TRP A 98 -10.70 2.08 -1.98
C TRP A 98 -9.32 2.58 -1.49
N TYR A 99 -8.48 1.71 -0.92
CA TYR A 99 -7.09 2.04 -0.52
C TYR A 99 -6.05 1.79 -1.62
N TYR A 100 -6.46 1.46 -2.86
CA TYR A 100 -5.53 1.16 -3.94
C TYR A 100 -4.67 2.38 -4.30
N ASN A 101 -5.27 3.57 -4.32
CA ASN A 101 -4.59 4.83 -4.59
C ASN A 101 -3.51 5.11 -3.53
N GLU A 102 -3.80 4.80 -2.27
CA GLU A 102 -2.84 4.95 -1.18
C GLU A 102 -1.61 4.06 -1.35
N PHE A 103 -1.70 2.88 -1.96
CA PHE A 103 -0.52 2.04 -2.21
C PHE A 103 0.23 2.34 -3.52
N ASN A 104 -0.33 3.17 -4.39
CA ASN A 104 0.20 3.42 -5.73
C ASN A 104 1.60 4.10 -5.69
N PHE A 105 1.95 4.79 -4.59
CA PHE A 105 3.28 5.39 -4.42
C PHE A 105 4.43 4.37 -4.48
N SER A 106 4.17 3.12 -4.08
CA SER A 106 5.19 2.07 -4.02
C SER A 106 5.56 1.54 -5.41
N THR A 107 4.66 1.72 -6.38
CA THR A 107 4.81 1.23 -7.74
C THR A 107 5.27 2.34 -8.67
N ARG A 108 6.59 2.56 -8.72
CA ARG A 108 7.16 3.34 -9.84
C ARG A 108 6.91 2.57 -11.15
N PRO A 109 6.27 3.18 -12.16
CA PRO A 109 6.17 2.57 -13.47
C PRO A 109 7.57 2.45 -14.06
N ARG A 110 7.99 1.22 -14.38
CA ARG A 110 9.27 0.94 -15.05
C ARG A 110 9.19 1.09 -16.58
N SER A 111 8.03 1.47 -17.10
CA SER A 111 7.71 1.49 -18.53
C SER A 111 6.79 2.67 -18.85
N THR A 112 6.93 3.24 -20.05
CA THR A 112 6.11 4.33 -20.59
C THR A 112 4.61 4.02 -20.52
N ARG A 113 4.22 2.75 -20.76
CA ARG A 113 2.81 2.31 -20.64
C ARG A 113 2.31 2.32 -19.19
N GLY A 114 3.18 1.96 -18.25
CA GLY A 114 2.87 2.08 -16.82
C GLY A 114 2.73 3.54 -16.38
N TRP A 115 3.41 4.48 -17.04
CA TRP A 115 3.35 5.91 -16.74
C TRP A 115 2.04 6.55 -17.23
N ILE A 116 1.51 6.10 -18.38
CA ILE A 116 0.18 6.49 -18.88
C ILE A 116 -0.90 6.05 -17.90
N ILE A 117 -0.82 4.82 -17.39
CA ILE A 117 -1.78 4.29 -16.40
C ILE A 117 -1.65 5.01 -15.06
N TYR A 118 -0.42 5.28 -14.60
CA TYR A 118 -0.19 6.09 -13.41
C TYR A 118 -0.89 7.45 -13.55
N ASN A 119 -0.68 8.15 -14.66
CA ASN A 119 -1.38 9.41 -14.94
C ASN A 119 -2.90 9.24 -15.06
N TYR A 120 -3.40 8.15 -15.65
CA TYR A 120 -4.83 7.88 -15.78
C TYR A 120 -5.51 7.77 -14.41
N PHE A 121 -4.91 7.02 -13.48
CA PHE A 121 -5.42 6.91 -12.11
C PHE A 121 -5.18 8.16 -11.27
N THR A 122 -4.10 8.90 -11.50
CA THR A 122 -3.79 10.13 -10.74
C THR A 122 -4.56 11.36 -11.22
N LYS A 123 -5.00 11.42 -12.48
CA LYS A 123 -5.75 12.58 -13.05
C LYS A 123 -7.28 12.45 -12.97
N ARG A 124 -7.82 11.33 -12.47
CA ARG A 124 -9.27 11.12 -12.29
C ARG A 124 -9.77 11.36 -10.84
N GLY A 125 -8.94 11.98 -10.00
CA GLY A 125 -9.32 12.47 -8.67
C GLY A 125 -9.67 13.95 -8.72
#